data_AF-A0A402DFU4-F1
#
_entry.id   AF-A0A402DFU4-F1
#
_cell.length_a   1.000
_cell.length_b   1.000
_cell.length_c   1.000
_cell.angle_alpha   90.00
_cell.angle_beta   90.00
_cell.angle_gamma   90.00
#
_symmetry.space_group_name_H-M   'P 1'
#
loop_
_entity.id
_entity.type
_entity.pdbx_description
1 polymer ?
#
loop_
_entity_poly.entity_id
_entity_poly.type
_entity_poly.pdbx_seq_one_letter_code
_entity_poly.pdbx_strand_id
1 'polypeptide(L)'
;MSAVSSLPGAASLFVVGLDGRIWSKFYDPRIADAKWSDWFPLGDNTFPPTSVVTAISGVPGGVTLFVVGHDRKVWSQYYDPRVENPAWSGWFELGGGVSPETTNVSAVSSLPGAASLFVVGLDGRIWSKFYDPRIADAKWSDWFPLGDNTFPPTSVVTAISGVPGGVTLFVVGHDRKVWSQYYDPRVENPAWSGWFPL
;
A
#
# COMPACT_ATOMS: atom_id res chain seq x y z
N MET A 1 -4.35 12.48 0.37
CA MET A 1 -4.22 12.36 -1.09
C MET A 1 -2.99 11.52 -1.38
N SER A 2 -3.02 10.68 -2.41
CA SER A 2 -1.87 9.95 -2.94
C SER A 2 -1.80 10.13 -4.46
N ALA A 3 -0.60 9.99 -5.02
CA ALA A 3 -0.34 10.05 -6.44
C ALA A 3 0.45 8.80 -6.86
N VAL A 4 0.16 8.27 -8.05
CA VAL A 4 0.92 7.18 -8.63
C VAL A 4 1.10 7.42 -10.13
N SER A 5 2.28 7.07 -10.65
CA SER A 5 2.53 6.97 -12.08
C SER A 5 2.50 5.50 -12.45
N SER A 6 1.47 5.05 -13.16
CA SER A 6 1.38 3.66 -13.63
C SER A 6 1.97 3.44 -15.03
N LEU A 7 2.17 4.52 -15.80
CA LEU A 7 2.70 4.50 -17.16
C LEU A 7 3.63 5.71 -17.35
N PRO A 8 4.61 5.66 -18.29
CA PRO A 8 5.53 6.76 -18.51
C PRO A 8 4.80 8.09 -18.78
N GLY A 9 5.06 9.09 -17.93
CA GLY A 9 4.47 10.43 -18.03
C GLY A 9 2.99 10.53 -17.62
N ALA A 10 2.33 9.43 -17.28
CA ALA A 10 0.97 9.43 -16.75
C ALA A 10 0.97 9.62 -15.23
N ALA A 11 -0.10 10.19 -14.70
CA ALA A 11 -0.29 10.35 -13.26
C ALA A 11 -1.76 10.16 -12.88
N SER A 12 -2.00 9.45 -11.80
CA SER A 12 -3.32 9.33 -11.18
C SER A 12 -3.27 9.85 -9.75
N LEU A 13 -4.28 10.62 -9.36
CA LEU A 13 -4.46 11.16 -8.01
C LEU A 13 -5.64 10.49 -7.33
N PHE A 14 -5.48 10.15 -6.05
CA PHE A 14 -6.52 9.51 -5.25
C PHE A 14 -6.72 10.27 -3.95
N VAL A 15 -7.98 10.45 -3.54
CA VAL A 15 -8.34 11.17 -2.31
C VAL A 15 -9.62 10.60 -1.71
N VAL A 16 -9.71 10.61 -0.37
CA VAL A 16 -11.00 10.42 0.31
C VAL A 16 -11.74 11.76 0.29
N GLY A 17 -12.89 11.80 -0.37
CA GLY A 17 -13.75 12.98 -0.43
C GLY A 17 -14.41 13.28 0.92
N LEU A 18 -15.00 14.48 1.04
CA LEU A 18 -15.80 14.84 2.23
C LEU A 18 -17.04 13.95 2.40
N ASP A 19 -17.49 13.31 1.32
CA ASP A 19 -18.56 12.30 1.32
C ASP A 19 -18.06 10.90 1.73
N GLY A 20 -16.78 10.76 2.08
CA GLY A 20 -16.14 9.50 2.45
C GLY A 20 -15.80 8.60 1.26
N ARG A 21 -16.23 8.91 0.03
CA ARG A 21 -15.89 8.10 -1.14
C ARG A 21 -14.44 8.33 -1.57
N ILE A 22 -13.85 7.33 -2.21
CA ILE A 22 -12.55 7.53 -2.88
C ILE A 22 -12.80 8.10 -4.27
N TRP A 23 -12.18 9.24 -4.53
CA TRP A 23 -12.21 9.94 -5.81
C TRP A 23 -10.87 9.81 -6.53
N SER A 24 -10.94 9.67 -7.84
CA SER A 24 -9.78 9.61 -8.73
C SER A 24 -9.86 10.69 -9.80
N LYS A 25 -8.70 11.20 -10.19
CA LYS A 25 -8.52 11.82 -11.51
C LYS A 25 -7.17 11.42 -12.08
N PHE A 26 -7.07 11.41 -13.40
CA PHE A 26 -5.83 11.01 -14.06
C PHE A 26 -5.43 11.97 -15.18
N TYR A 27 -4.16 11.92 -15.53
CA TYR A 27 -3.55 12.52 -16.70
C TYR A 27 -2.79 11.43 -17.44
N ASP A 28 -3.03 11.33 -18.75
CA ASP A 28 -2.33 10.39 -19.62
C ASP A 28 -1.84 11.13 -20.88
N PRO A 29 -0.52 11.33 -21.03
CA PRO A 29 0.04 12.08 -22.16
C PRO A 29 -0.11 11.35 -23.50
N ARG A 30 -0.57 10.10 -23.51
CA ARG A 30 -0.76 9.30 -24.72
C ARG A 30 -2.14 9.52 -25.34
N ILE A 31 -3.03 10.23 -24.66
CA ILE A 31 -4.33 10.65 -25.17
C ILE A 31 -4.14 11.95 -25.97
N ALA A 32 -4.78 12.06 -27.14
CA ALA A 32 -4.77 13.29 -27.94
C ALA A 32 -5.36 14.46 -27.13
N ASP A 33 -4.72 15.64 -27.22
CA ASP A 33 -5.07 16.83 -26.43
C ASP A 33 -5.12 16.55 -24.91
N ALA A 34 -4.10 15.83 -24.42
CA ALA A 34 -4.00 15.37 -23.04
C ALA A 34 -4.27 16.50 -22.03
N LYS A 35 -5.32 16.30 -21.25
CA LYS A 35 -5.71 17.13 -20.11
C LYS A 35 -6.02 16.21 -18.94
N TRP A 36 -5.99 16.77 -17.74
CA TRP A 36 -6.51 16.05 -16.59
C TRP A 36 -7.99 15.70 -16.81
N SER A 37 -8.37 14.47 -16.46
CA SER A 37 -9.78 14.07 -16.41
C SER A 37 -10.57 14.92 -15.41
N ASP A 38 -11.89 14.85 -15.44
CA ASP A 38 -12.69 15.24 -14.28
C ASP A 38 -12.46 14.25 -13.12
N TRP A 39 -12.85 14.66 -11.91
CA TRP A 39 -12.87 13.75 -10.77
C TRP A 39 -14.05 12.77 -10.92
N PHE A 40 -13.80 11.49 -10.66
CA PHE A 40 -14.83 10.45 -10.65
C PHE A 40 -14.67 9.54 -9.43
N PRO A 41 -15.78 9.00 -8.88
CA PRO A 41 -15.73 8.12 -7.72
C PRO A 41 -15.28 6.71 -8.12
N LEU A 42 -14.55 6.04 -7.24
CA LEU A 42 -14.13 4.64 -7.39
C LEU A 42 -15.06 3.71 -6.60
N GLY A 43 -16.33 3.67 -6.99
CA GLY A 43 -17.39 2.91 -6.32
C GLY A 43 -18.11 3.68 -5.21
N ASP A 44 -19.01 3.00 -4.51
CA ASP A 44 -19.90 3.59 -3.50
C ASP A 44 -19.46 3.38 -2.05
N ASN A 45 -18.39 2.61 -1.81
CA ASN A 45 -17.84 2.44 -0.48
C ASN A 45 -17.38 3.78 0.12
N THR A 46 -17.63 3.95 1.42
CA THR A 46 -17.22 5.13 2.17
C THR A 46 -16.19 4.75 3.24
N PHE A 47 -15.27 5.68 3.47
CA PHE A 47 -14.14 5.58 4.38
C PHE A 47 -14.08 6.82 5.26
N PRO A 48 -13.42 6.76 6.43
CA PRO A 48 -13.20 7.94 7.25
C PRO A 48 -12.58 9.07 6.42
N PRO A 49 -13.12 10.30 6.44
CA PRO A 49 -12.57 11.43 5.67
C PRO A 49 -11.11 11.77 6.01
N THR A 50 -10.64 11.33 7.18
CA THR A 50 -9.26 11.47 7.64
C THR A 50 -8.32 10.35 7.16
N SER A 51 -8.86 9.28 6.59
CA SER A 51 -8.06 8.17 6.07
C SER A 51 -7.23 8.61 4.87
N VAL A 52 -6.02 8.07 4.77
CA VAL A 52 -5.15 8.29 3.63
C VAL A 52 -5.24 7.09 2.70
N VAL A 53 -5.53 7.36 1.42
CA VAL A 53 -5.39 6.34 0.36
C VAL A 53 -3.91 6.19 0.02
N THR A 54 -3.42 4.96 0.00
CA THR A 54 -2.08 4.62 -0.51
C THR A 54 -2.24 3.93 -1.86
N ALA A 55 -1.58 4.46 -2.89
CA ALA A 55 -1.60 3.90 -4.23
C ALA A 55 -0.21 3.34 -4.60
N ILE A 56 -0.18 2.16 -5.20
CA ILE A 56 1.02 1.58 -5.82
C ILE A 56 0.71 1.13 -7.25
N SER A 57 1.74 1.09 -8.09
CA SER A 57 1.67 0.48 -9.42
C SER A 57 2.67 -0.67 -9.47
N GLY A 58 2.15 -1.90 -9.44
CA GLY A 58 2.98 -3.11 -9.50
C GLY A 58 3.14 -3.66 -10.92
N VAL A 59 2.37 -3.18 -11.88
CA VAL A 59 2.48 -3.55 -13.30
C VAL A 59 2.20 -2.32 -14.15
N PRO A 60 2.78 -2.20 -15.37
CA PRO A 60 2.48 -1.09 -16.26
C PRO A 60 0.98 -0.92 -16.49
N GLY A 61 0.47 0.27 -16.17
CA GLY A 61 -0.94 0.64 -16.25
C GLY A 61 -1.83 0.09 -15.13
N GLY A 62 -1.32 -0.80 -14.27
CA GLY A 62 -2.03 -1.31 -13.11
C GLY A 62 -1.89 -0.40 -11.91
N VAL A 63 -2.94 -0.34 -11.10
CA VAL A 63 -2.96 0.42 -9.84
C VAL A 63 -3.64 -0.42 -8.78
N THR A 64 -3.07 -0.45 -7.59
CA THR A 64 -3.71 -1.01 -6.39
C THR A 64 -3.77 0.05 -5.32
N LEU A 65 -4.95 0.21 -4.72
CA LEU A 65 -5.25 1.15 -3.65
C LEU A 65 -5.40 0.41 -2.33
N PHE A 66 -4.99 1.08 -1.25
CA PHE A 66 -5.17 0.63 0.12
C PHE A 66 -5.65 1.79 0.98
N VAL A 67 -6.60 1.51 1.88
CA VAL A 67 -7.17 2.52 2.79
C VAL A 67 -7.65 1.85 4.08
N VAL A 68 -7.59 2.56 5.21
CA VAL A 68 -8.20 2.10 6.47
C VAL A 68 -9.68 2.50 6.49
N GLY A 69 -10.56 1.52 6.71
CA GLY A 69 -12.00 1.71 6.82
C GLY A 69 -12.47 2.09 8.23
N HIS A 70 -13.76 2.41 8.35
CA HIS A 70 -14.42 2.71 9.63
C HIS A 70 -14.34 1.55 10.64
N ASP A 71 -14.16 0.33 10.15
CA ASP A 71 -14.01 -0.89 10.93
C ASP A 71 -12.56 -1.18 11.37
N ARG A 72 -11.63 -0.24 11.10
CA ARG A 72 -10.18 -0.39 11.35
C ARG A 72 -9.54 -1.54 10.58
N LYS A 73 -10.19 -2.02 9.51
CA LYS A 73 -9.58 -2.97 8.57
C LYS A 73 -8.94 -2.22 7.42
N VAL A 74 -7.95 -2.87 6.81
CA VAL A 74 -7.39 -2.41 5.55
C VAL A 74 -8.28 -2.92 4.42
N TRP A 75 -8.70 -2.01 3.56
CA TRP A 75 -9.48 -2.28 2.36
C TRP A 75 -8.62 -2.07 1.13
N SER A 76 -8.88 -2.86 0.10
CA SER A 76 -8.17 -2.77 -1.17
C SER A 76 -9.12 -2.73 -2.36
N GLN A 77 -8.68 -2.05 -3.41
CA GLN A 77 -9.29 -2.03 -4.72
C GLN A 77 -8.17 -1.97 -5.76
N TYR A 78 -8.32 -2.65 -6.88
CA TYR A 78 -7.29 -2.63 -7.92
C TYR A 78 -7.88 -2.48 -9.31
N TYR A 79 -7.05 -2.01 -10.22
CA TYR A 79 -7.26 -2.00 -11.65
C TYR A 79 -6.13 -2.81 -12.29
N ASP A 80 -6.48 -3.92 -12.94
CA ASP A 80 -5.51 -4.77 -13.66
C ASP A 80 -5.73 -4.65 -15.17
N PRO A 81 -4.84 -3.97 -15.92
CA PRO A 81 -4.98 -3.82 -17.37
C PRO A 81 -4.64 -5.10 -18.15
N ARG A 82 -4.18 -6.17 -17.48
CA ARG A 82 -3.71 -7.41 -18.14
C ARG A 82 -4.85 -8.39 -18.43
N VAL A 83 -6.05 -8.14 -17.90
CA VAL A 83 -7.24 -8.98 -18.14
C VAL A 83 -8.00 -8.53 -19.38
N GLU A 84 -8.82 -9.40 -19.97
CA GLU A 84 -9.53 -9.16 -21.24
C GLU A 84 -10.45 -7.92 -21.19
N ASN A 85 -11.17 -7.74 -20.08
CA ASN A 85 -12.10 -6.63 -19.86
C ASN A 85 -11.72 -5.88 -18.57
N PRO A 86 -10.70 -5.00 -18.63
CA PRO A 86 -10.17 -4.38 -17.43
C PRO A 86 -11.17 -3.37 -16.85
N ALA A 87 -11.45 -3.54 -15.57
CA ALA A 87 -12.28 -2.66 -14.78
C ALA A 87 -11.70 -2.55 -13.37
N TRP A 88 -12.09 -1.51 -12.64
CA TRP A 88 -11.82 -1.47 -11.21
C TRP A 88 -12.54 -2.64 -10.53
N SER A 89 -11.83 -3.33 -9.65
CA SER A 89 -12.45 -4.33 -8.77
C SER A 89 -13.48 -3.67 -7.84
N GLY A 90 -14.34 -4.48 -7.23
CA GLY A 90 -15.01 -4.05 -6.00
C GLY A 90 -13.98 -3.80 -4.89
N TRP A 91 -14.37 -3.00 -3.89
CA TRP A 91 -13.61 -2.91 -2.64
C TRP A 91 -13.73 -4.22 -1.86
N PHE A 92 -12.61 -4.74 -1.36
CA PHE A 92 -12.58 -5.95 -0.55
C PHE A 92 -11.68 -5.78 0.68
N GLU A 93 -12.03 -6.49 1.74
CA GLU A 93 -11.30 -6.46 3.00
C GLU A 93 -10.01 -7.29 2.90
N LEU A 94 -8.91 -6.73 3.42
CA LEU A 94 -7.67 -7.45 3.69
C LEU A 94 -7.55 -7.85 5.17
N GLY A 95 -8.64 -7.71 5.93
CA GLY A 95 -8.64 -7.88 7.38
C GLY A 95 -7.94 -6.72 8.10
N GLY A 96 -7.87 -6.82 9.42
CA GLY A 96 -7.26 -5.81 10.27
C GLY A 96 -7.66 -5.96 11.73
N GLY A 97 -7.85 -4.83 12.42
CA GLY A 97 -7.90 -4.80 13.89
C GLY A 97 -6.50 -4.73 14.52
N VAL A 98 -5.46 -4.66 13.70
CA VAL A 98 -4.09 -4.44 14.16
C VAL A 98 -3.79 -2.96 14.33
N SER A 99 -4.50 -2.00 13.73
CA SER A 99 -4.04 -0.60 13.74
C SER A 99 -5.07 0.41 14.28
N PRO A 100 -4.62 1.53 14.89
CA PRO A 100 -5.49 2.68 15.16
C PRO A 100 -6.19 3.21 13.90
N GLU A 101 -7.36 3.83 14.05
CA GLU A 101 -8.17 4.43 12.95
C GLU A 101 -7.38 5.42 12.09
N THR A 102 -6.35 6.06 12.64
CA THR A 102 -5.54 7.08 11.98
C THR A 102 -4.25 6.54 11.35
N THR A 103 -4.06 5.22 11.29
CA THR A 103 -2.79 4.64 10.83
C THR A 103 -2.73 4.65 9.31
N ASN A 104 -1.62 5.17 8.78
CA ASN A 104 -1.36 5.11 7.34
C ASN A 104 -0.89 3.69 6.97
N VAL A 105 -1.54 3.09 5.97
CA VAL A 105 -1.04 1.85 5.35
C VAL A 105 0.09 2.21 4.42
N SER A 106 1.26 1.63 4.66
CA SER A 106 2.42 1.80 3.79
C SER A 106 2.48 0.61 2.85
N ALA A 107 2.70 0.84 1.56
CA ALA A 107 2.69 -0.22 0.57
C ALA A 107 3.87 -0.09 -0.39
N VAL A 108 4.40 -1.23 -0.82
CA VAL A 108 5.45 -1.31 -1.83
C VAL A 108 5.19 -2.49 -2.75
N SER A 109 5.49 -2.34 -4.03
CA SER A 109 5.57 -3.45 -4.97
C SER A 109 7.04 -3.81 -5.16
N SER A 110 7.44 -4.99 -4.68
CA SER A 110 8.83 -5.47 -4.80
C SER A 110 9.05 -6.34 -6.04
N LEU A 111 7.97 -6.81 -6.68
CA LEU A 111 7.97 -7.63 -7.89
C LEU A 111 6.74 -7.29 -8.74
N PRO A 112 6.77 -7.56 -10.06
CA PRO A 112 5.62 -7.33 -10.93
C PRO A 112 4.34 -7.99 -10.38
N GLY A 113 3.34 -7.17 -10.07
CA GLY A 113 2.06 -7.60 -9.51
C GLY A 113 2.06 -8.03 -8.04
N ALA A 114 3.22 -8.00 -7.36
CA ALA A 114 3.30 -8.25 -5.92
C ALA A 114 3.03 -6.95 -5.13
N ALA A 115 2.58 -7.11 -3.90
CA ALA A 115 2.38 -6.00 -2.97
C ALA A 115 2.69 -6.44 -1.54
N SER A 116 3.41 -5.61 -0.79
CA SER A 116 3.61 -5.76 0.65
C SER A 116 3.09 -4.53 1.37
N LEU A 117 2.33 -4.75 2.43
CA LEU A 117 1.69 -3.74 3.26
C LEU A 117 2.32 -3.73 4.64
N PHE A 118 2.49 -2.54 5.21
CA PHE A 118 3.06 -2.33 6.52
C PHE A 118 2.22 -1.32 7.31
N VAL A 119 1.95 -1.64 8.56
CA VAL A 119 1.19 -0.80 9.49
C VAL A 119 1.80 -0.85 10.89
N VAL A 120 1.67 0.23 11.65
CA VAL A 120 1.93 0.19 13.09
C VAL A 120 0.71 -0.38 13.81
N GLY A 121 0.96 -1.36 14.66
CA GLY A 121 -0.02 -2.10 15.41
C GLY A 121 -0.58 -1.31 16.61
N LEU A 122 -1.71 -1.75 17.18
CA LEU A 122 -2.24 -1.31 18.48
C LEU A 122 -1.31 -1.72 19.61
N ASP A 123 -0.53 -2.78 19.40
CA ASP A 123 0.57 -3.23 20.26
C ASP A 123 1.89 -2.47 20.00
N GLY A 124 1.87 -1.50 19.07
CA GLY A 124 3.05 -0.74 18.66
C GLY A 124 4.01 -1.50 17.74
N ARG A 125 3.80 -2.79 17.47
CA ARG A 125 4.66 -3.56 16.56
C ARG A 125 4.37 -3.21 15.11
N ILE A 126 5.35 -3.40 14.22
CA ILE A 126 5.08 -3.31 12.78
C ILE A 126 4.51 -4.64 12.30
N TRP A 127 3.32 -4.57 11.68
CA TRP A 127 2.65 -5.71 11.08
C TRP A 127 2.76 -5.64 9.57
N SER A 128 2.94 -6.81 8.95
CA SER A 128 3.06 -6.97 7.52
C SER A 128 2.00 -7.92 6.97
N LYS A 129 1.57 -7.65 5.74
CA LYS A 129 0.74 -8.54 4.92
C LYS A 129 1.20 -8.42 3.48
N PHE A 130 1.27 -9.52 2.74
CA PHE A 130 1.72 -9.47 1.35
C PHE A 130 0.85 -10.30 0.41
N TYR A 131 0.96 -9.98 -0.87
CA TYR A 131 0.44 -10.73 -1.99
C TYR A 131 1.59 -11.00 -2.96
N ASP A 132 1.79 -12.27 -3.32
CA ASP A 132 2.78 -12.69 -4.31
C ASP A 132 2.08 -13.47 -5.43
N PRO A 133 1.97 -12.91 -6.64
CA PRO A 133 1.28 -13.54 -7.75
C PRO A 133 2.00 -14.79 -8.29
N ARG A 134 3.22 -15.07 -7.83
CA ARG A 134 4.00 -16.26 -8.24
C ARG A 134 3.61 -17.50 -7.45
N ILE A 135 2.87 -17.35 -6.34
CA ILE A 135 2.39 -18.46 -5.53
C ILE A 135 1.15 -19.08 -6.21
N ALA A 136 1.08 -20.41 -6.29
CA ALA A 136 -0.11 -21.10 -6.79
C ALA A 136 -1.33 -20.77 -5.90
N ASP A 137 -2.47 -20.47 -6.53
CA ASP A 137 -3.67 -19.98 -5.84
C ASP A 137 -3.38 -18.75 -4.95
N ALA A 138 -2.59 -17.82 -5.49
CA ALA A 138 -2.14 -16.61 -4.80
C ALA A 138 -3.29 -15.92 -4.08
N LYS A 139 -3.17 -15.86 -2.76
CA LYS A 139 -4.03 -15.11 -1.85
C LYS A 139 -3.17 -14.19 -1.01
N TRP A 140 -3.79 -13.16 -0.47
CA TRP A 140 -3.15 -12.34 0.55
C TRP A 140 -2.76 -13.21 1.75
N SER A 141 -1.54 -13.03 2.26
CA SER A 141 -1.10 -13.66 3.51
C SER A 141 -1.98 -13.22 4.67
N ASP A 142 -1.94 -13.93 5.79
CA ASP A 142 -2.39 -13.36 7.07
C ASP A 142 -1.49 -12.18 7.47
N TRP A 143 -1.96 -11.35 8.40
CA TRP A 143 -1.12 -10.33 9.04
C TRP A 143 -0.13 -11.01 9.98
N PHE A 144 1.15 -10.65 9.92
CA PHE A 144 2.19 -11.15 10.82
C PHE A 144 3.09 -10.02 11.33
N PRO A 145 3.59 -10.10 12.57
CA PRO A 145 4.48 -9.08 13.12
C PRO A 145 5.90 -9.23 12.54
N LEU A 146 6.57 -8.10 12.32
CA LEU A 146 7.97 -8.04 11.89
C LEU A 146 8.92 -7.91 13.08
N GLY A 147 8.84 -8.86 14.01
CA GLY A 147 9.61 -8.86 15.26
C GLY A 147 8.89 -8.19 16.43
N ASP A 148 9.59 -8.09 17.57
CA ASP A 148 9.01 -7.65 18.85
C ASP A 148 9.18 -6.17 19.17
N ASN A 149 9.96 -5.43 18.37
CA ASN A 149 10.16 -3.99 18.58
C ASN A 149 8.85 -3.23 18.44
N THR A 150 8.66 -2.25 19.33
CA THR A 150 7.49 -1.36 19.33
C THR A 150 7.88 0.06 18.93
N PHE A 151 6.92 0.74 18.30
CA PHE A 151 7.04 2.08 17.75
C PHE A 151 5.85 2.92 18.20
N PRO A 152 5.98 4.26 18.24
CA PRO A 152 4.87 5.15 18.50
C PRO A 152 3.67 4.83 17.58
N PRO A 153 2.42 4.76 18.08
CA PRO A 153 1.24 4.45 17.27
C PRO A 153 1.00 5.42 16.10
N THR A 154 1.55 6.63 16.20
CA THR A 154 1.46 7.67 15.16
C THR A 154 2.63 7.66 14.19
N SER A 155 3.62 6.79 14.38
CA SER A 155 4.74 6.66 13.45
C SER A 155 4.26 6.09 12.12
N VAL A 156 4.79 6.64 11.03
CA VAL A 156 4.54 6.16 9.68
C VAL A 156 5.72 5.30 9.26
N VAL A 157 5.43 4.07 8.81
CA VAL A 157 6.44 3.22 8.19
C VAL A 157 6.68 3.73 6.77
N THR A 158 7.92 3.78 6.31
CA THR A 158 8.22 4.02 4.89
C THR A 158 8.85 2.75 4.33
N ALA A 159 8.28 2.22 3.26
CA ALA A 159 8.76 1.01 2.61
C ALA A 159 9.33 1.34 1.22
N ILE A 160 10.50 0.80 0.92
CA ILE A 160 11.13 0.90 -0.40
C ILE A 160 11.58 -0.48 -0.87
N SER A 161 11.64 -0.66 -2.19
CA SER A 161 12.19 -1.86 -2.82
C SER A 161 13.39 -1.45 -3.67
N GLY A 162 14.61 -1.75 -3.18
CA GLY A 162 15.85 -1.45 -3.91
C GLY A 162 16.29 -2.57 -4.85
N VAL A 163 15.75 -3.78 -4.69
CA VAL A 163 16.06 -4.96 -5.50
C VAL A 163 14.80 -5.79 -5.71
N PRO A 164 14.66 -6.54 -6.82
CA PRO A 164 13.51 -7.42 -7.03
C PRO A 164 13.29 -8.38 -5.86
N GLY A 165 12.10 -8.32 -5.25
CA GLY A 165 11.71 -9.10 -4.08
C GLY A 165 12.25 -8.60 -2.73
N GLY A 166 13.14 -7.60 -2.73
CA GLY A 166 13.70 -7.03 -1.52
C GLY A 166 12.91 -5.83 -1.02
N VAL A 167 12.85 -5.67 0.30
CA VAL A 167 12.16 -4.55 0.95
C VAL A 167 13.02 -4.00 2.07
N THR A 168 13.06 -2.68 2.20
CA THR A 168 13.64 -1.98 3.35
C THR A 168 12.59 -1.05 3.95
N LEU A 169 12.46 -1.12 5.27
CA LEU A 169 11.52 -0.33 6.06
C LEU A 169 12.28 0.70 6.88
N PHE A 170 11.69 1.88 7.02
CA PHE A 170 12.16 2.94 7.90
C PHE A 170 11.01 3.44 8.77
N VAL A 171 11.26 3.68 10.05
CA VAL A 171 10.27 4.17 11.01
C VAL A 171 10.94 4.99 12.10
N VAL A 172 10.28 6.04 12.61
CA VAL A 172 10.78 6.81 13.75
C VAL A 172 10.40 6.11 15.05
N GLY A 173 11.39 5.81 15.90
CA GLY A 173 11.22 5.15 17.20
C GLY A 173 10.82 6.10 18.32
N HIS A 174 10.53 5.52 19.50
CA HIS A 174 10.23 6.29 20.72
C HIS A 174 11.39 7.20 21.16
N ASP A 175 12.62 6.85 20.79
CA ASP A 175 13.84 7.62 21.02
C ASP A 175 14.06 8.75 19.98
N ARG A 176 13.10 8.94 19.05
CA ARG A 176 13.17 9.87 17.93
C ARG A 176 14.28 9.57 16.91
N LYS A 177 14.88 8.37 16.96
CA LYS A 177 15.81 7.90 15.92
C LYS A 177 15.05 7.22 14.80
N VAL A 178 15.67 7.17 13.62
CA VAL A 178 15.17 6.32 12.53
C VAL A 178 15.67 4.90 12.79
N TRP A 179 14.75 3.95 12.74
CA TRP A 179 15.02 2.53 12.78
C TRP A 179 14.78 1.92 11.42
N SER A 180 15.58 0.92 11.09
CA SER A 180 15.52 0.20 9.82
C SER A 180 15.40 -1.29 10.03
N GLN A 181 14.71 -1.95 9.11
CA GLN A 181 14.64 -3.40 8.98
C GLN A 181 14.55 -3.74 7.49
N TYR A 182 15.16 -4.83 7.05
CA TYR A 182 15.12 -5.22 5.64
C TYR A 182 14.94 -6.71 5.45
N TYR A 183 14.43 -7.06 4.27
CA TYR A 183 14.39 -8.40 3.71
C TYR A 183 15.20 -8.40 2.41
N ASP A 184 16.27 -9.19 2.36
CA ASP A 184 17.11 -9.36 1.17
C ASP A 184 16.93 -10.76 0.59
N PRO A 185 16.24 -10.92 -0.56
CA PRO A 185 16.01 -12.24 -1.17
C PRO A 185 17.25 -12.82 -1.86
N ARG A 186 18.37 -12.09 -1.92
CA ARG A 186 19.57 -12.51 -2.65
C ARG A 186 20.53 -13.37 -1.81
N VAL A 187 20.26 -13.52 -0.52
CA VAL A 187 21.06 -14.35 0.40
C VAL A 187 20.53 -15.78 0.45
N GLU A 188 21.37 -16.74 0.87
CA GLU A 188 21.05 -18.17 0.86
C GLU A 188 19.81 -18.54 1.70
N ASN A 189 19.66 -17.91 2.88
CA ASN A 189 18.55 -18.12 3.79
C ASN A 189 17.88 -16.78 4.11
N PRO A 190 17.01 -16.27 3.20
CA PRO A 190 16.47 -14.93 3.33
C PRO A 190 15.46 -14.86 4.47
N ALA A 191 15.71 -13.94 5.39
CA ALA A 191 14.84 -13.63 6.51
C ALA A 191 14.82 -12.11 6.73
N TRP A 192 13.80 -11.62 7.44
CA TRP A 192 13.82 -10.25 7.93
C TRP A 192 14.99 -10.06 8.90
N SER A 193 15.71 -8.96 8.75
CA SER A 193 16.71 -8.56 9.74
C SER A 193 16.04 -8.26 11.09
N GLY A 194 16.83 -8.17 12.16
CA GLY A 194 16.38 -7.44 13.36
C GLY A 194 16.18 -5.95 13.03
N TRP A 195 15.41 -5.26 13.85
CA TRP A 195 15.35 -3.79 13.82
C TRP A 195 16.66 -3.21 14.37
N PHE A 196 17.21 -2.22 13.67
CA PHE A 196 18.42 -1.51 14.10
C PHE A 196 18.26 0.00 13.91
N PRO A 197 18.83 0.85 14.78
CA PRO A 197 18.85 2.29 14.58
C PRO A 197 19.83 2.68 13.46
N LEU A 198 19.52 3.76 12.74
CA LEU A 198 20.41 4.42 11.78
C LEU A 198 21.23 5.54 12.42
#